data_AF-I1S429-F1
#
_entry.id   AF-I1S429-F1
#
_cell.length_a   1.000
_cell.length_b   1.000
_cell.length_c   1.000
_cell.angle_alpha   90.00
_cell.angle_beta   90.00
_cell.angle_gamma   90.00
#
_symmetry.space_group_name_H-M   'P 1'
#
loop_
_entity.id
_entity.type
_entity.pdbx_description
1 polymer ?
#
loop_
_entity_poly.entity_id
_entity_poly.type
_entity_poly.pdbx_seq_one_letter_code
_entity_poly.pdbx_strand_id
1 'polypeptide(L)'
;MSDPNDYTAGWICAITMEYVAAQEFPDEEHEGPEFVSLNDNNHYILGKVGKHNVVIAVLTDNEHGKSFASVARDMMHSFPNIRFGLMVGIVGRAPGKHDVCIERPQQVGR
;
A
#
# COMPACT_ATOMS: atom_id res chain seq x y z
N MET A 1 8.81 14.92 9.58
CA MET A 1 7.52 15.13 8.90
C MET A 1 7.72 15.03 7.40
N SER A 2 6.92 14.20 6.72
CA SER A 2 7.15 13.84 5.31
C SER A 2 6.03 14.35 4.40
N ASP A 3 6.40 14.96 3.27
CA ASP A 3 5.45 15.50 2.30
C ASP A 3 4.79 14.35 1.49
N PRO A 4 3.45 14.29 1.39
CA PRO A 4 2.75 13.27 0.62
C PRO A 4 3.15 13.23 -0.87
N ASN A 5 3.66 14.33 -1.42
CA ASN A 5 4.13 14.41 -2.79
C ASN A 5 5.46 13.67 -3.01
N ASP A 6 6.23 13.38 -1.97
CA ASP A 6 7.51 12.70 -2.13
C ASP A 6 7.34 11.19 -2.40
N TYR A 7 6.14 10.66 -2.20
CA TYR A 7 5.85 9.24 -2.33
C TYR A 7 5.41 8.85 -3.73
N THR A 8 6.02 7.78 -4.25
CA THR A 8 5.84 7.36 -5.65
C THR A 8 5.32 5.94 -5.78
N ALA A 9 5.42 5.14 -4.71
CA ALA A 9 4.97 3.76 -4.66
C ALA A 9 3.96 3.57 -3.53
N GLY A 10 2.88 2.85 -3.81
CA GLY A 10 1.95 2.35 -2.80
C GLY A 10 2.15 0.85 -2.57
N TRP A 11 1.93 0.40 -1.36
CA TRP A 11 1.91 -1.02 -0.98
C TRP A 11 0.69 -1.23 -0.10
N ILE A 12 -0.23 -2.09 -0.51
CA ILE A 12 -1.42 -2.42 0.27
C ILE A 12 -1.35 -3.91 0.64
N CYS A 13 -1.37 -4.19 1.94
CA CYS A 13 -1.35 -5.54 2.50
C CYS A 13 -2.78 -6.03 2.73
N ALA A 14 -3.08 -7.29 2.38
CA ALA A 14 -4.41 -7.85 2.56
C ALA A 14 -4.67 -8.33 3.99
N ILE A 15 -3.62 -8.77 4.71
CA ILE A 15 -3.74 -9.22 6.10
C ILE A 15 -2.70 -8.56 7.01
N THR A 16 -3.01 -8.49 8.31
CA THR A 16 -2.14 -7.88 9.33
C THR A 16 -0.76 -8.53 9.40
N MET A 17 -0.65 -9.84 9.13
CA MET A 17 0.64 -10.52 9.13
C MET A 17 1.58 -10.00 8.04
N GLU A 18 1.04 -9.70 6.87
CA GLU A 18 1.81 -9.09 5.77
C GLU A 18 2.15 -7.66 6.08
N TYR A 19 1.24 -6.94 6.72
CA TYR A 19 1.51 -5.57 7.18
C TYR A 19 2.71 -5.54 8.12
N VAL A 20 2.74 -6.40 9.15
CA VAL A 20 3.88 -6.51 10.09
C VAL A 20 5.18 -6.81 9.35
N ALA A 21 5.17 -7.73 8.38
CA ALA A 21 6.35 -8.02 7.58
C ALA A 21 6.75 -6.84 6.68
N ALA A 22 5.78 -6.09 6.14
CA ALA A 22 6.01 -4.92 5.32
C ALA A 22 6.56 -3.74 6.14
N GLN A 23 6.31 -3.67 7.46
CA GLN A 23 6.91 -2.63 8.33
C GLN A 23 8.43 -2.78 8.42
N GLU A 24 8.95 -3.99 8.34
CA GLU A 24 10.39 -4.29 8.45
C GLU A 24 11.13 -4.17 7.10
N PHE A 25 10.39 -3.94 6.01
CA PHE A 25 10.93 -3.90 4.66
C PHE A 25 11.58 -2.57 4.23
N PRO A 26 11.17 -1.38 4.72
CA PRO A 26 11.83 -0.11 4.41
C PRO A 26 13.25 -0.08 4.95
N ASP A 27 14.17 0.44 4.14
CA ASP A 27 15.54 0.76 4.58
C ASP A 27 15.53 1.94 5.57
N GLU A 28 14.54 2.83 5.45
CA GLU A 28 14.34 4.01 6.29
C GLU A 28 12.85 4.20 6.54
N GLU A 29 12.45 4.28 7.81
CA GLU A 29 11.08 4.62 8.22
C GLU A 29 10.94 6.13 8.33
N HIS A 30 9.87 6.67 7.76
CA HIS A 30 9.52 8.08 7.84
C HIS A 30 8.39 8.27 8.86
N GLU A 31 8.36 9.45 9.50
CA GLU A 31 7.20 9.82 10.32
C GLU A 31 5.91 9.78 9.48
N GLY A 32 4.81 9.35 10.09
CA GLY A 32 3.51 9.21 9.43
C GLY A 32 3.03 10.51 8.74
N PRO A 33 2.07 10.39 7.80
CA PRO A 33 1.62 11.53 7.01
C PRO A 33 0.99 12.61 7.91
N GLU A 34 1.39 13.86 7.71
CA GLU A 34 0.78 15.00 8.43
C GLU A 34 -0.67 15.23 8.03
N PHE A 35 -1.02 14.87 6.80
CA PHE A 35 -2.36 15.02 6.25
C PHE A 35 -2.74 13.80 5.42
N VAL A 36 -3.87 13.22 5.76
CA VAL A 36 -4.61 12.27 4.91
C VAL A 36 -5.93 12.91 4.53
N SER A 37 -6.51 12.50 3.40
CA SER A 37 -7.81 13.01 2.97
C SER A 37 -8.86 12.88 4.07
N LEU A 38 -9.79 13.84 4.18
CA LEU A 38 -10.83 13.88 5.24
C LEU A 38 -11.69 12.62 5.33
N ASN A 39 -11.77 11.84 4.25
CA ASN A 39 -12.55 10.60 4.18
C ASN A 39 -11.65 9.35 4.26
N ASP A 40 -10.34 9.52 4.36
CA ASP A 40 -9.35 8.47 4.44
C ASP A 40 -9.09 8.11 5.91
N ASN A 41 -9.65 6.97 6.31
CA ASN A 41 -9.45 6.40 7.64
C ASN A 41 -8.49 5.19 7.58
N ASN A 42 -7.57 5.17 6.62
CA ASN A 42 -6.57 4.11 6.51
C ASN A 42 -5.34 4.50 7.32
N HIS A 43 -4.68 3.51 7.92
CA HIS A 43 -3.39 3.70 8.56
C HIS A 43 -2.30 3.51 7.52
N TYR A 44 -1.38 4.48 7.48
CA TYR A 44 -0.24 4.47 6.58
C TYR A 44 1.06 4.44 7.36
N ILE A 45 1.98 3.60 6.90
CA ILE A 45 3.39 3.68 7.23
C ILE A 45 4.10 4.27 6.03
N LEU A 46 5.00 5.19 6.31
CA LEU A 46 5.80 5.83 5.29
C LEU A 46 7.23 5.37 5.44
N GLY A 47 7.89 5.14 4.33
CA GLY A 47 9.30 4.79 4.36
C GLY A 47 9.93 4.86 2.99
N LYS A 48 11.13 4.32 2.91
CA LYS A 48 11.95 4.32 1.72
C LYS A 48 12.55 2.94 1.49
N VAL A 49 12.43 2.47 0.26
CA VAL A 49 13.04 1.23 -0.21
C VAL A 49 13.99 1.60 -1.35
N GLY A 50 15.28 1.48 -1.09
CA GLY A 50 16.37 1.93 -1.95
C GLY A 50 16.26 3.42 -2.27
N LYS A 51 15.78 3.74 -3.48
CA LYS A 51 15.64 5.12 -3.99
C LYS A 51 14.18 5.56 -4.12
N HIS A 52 13.23 4.72 -3.72
CA HIS A 52 11.80 4.98 -3.86
C HIS A 52 11.17 5.19 -2.49
N ASN A 53 10.41 6.27 -2.35
CA ASN A 53 9.57 6.50 -1.19
C ASN A 53 8.27 5.72 -1.36
N VAL A 54 7.95 4.90 -0.37
CA VAL A 54 6.85 3.93 -0.38
C VAL A 54 5.86 4.27 0.73
N VAL A 55 4.57 4.17 0.41
CA VAL A 55 3.46 4.24 1.35
C VAL A 55 2.90 2.84 1.54
N ILE A 56 2.86 2.36 2.78
CA ILE A 56 2.35 1.03 3.12
C ILE A 56 1.03 1.21 3.87
N ALA A 57 -0.03 0.54 3.41
CA ALA A 57 -1.32 0.48 4.09
C ALA A 57 -1.71 -0.98 4.35
N VAL A 58 -2.56 -1.19 5.35
CA VAL A 58 -3.22 -2.48 5.58
C VAL A 58 -4.70 -2.36 5.26
N LEU A 59 -5.20 -3.35 4.51
CA LEU A 59 -6.62 -3.63 4.41
C LEU A 59 -7.07 -4.13 5.78
N THR A 60 -7.52 -3.23 6.64
CA THR A 60 -8.13 -3.67 7.89
C THR A 60 -9.46 -4.31 7.56
N ASP A 61 -9.70 -5.49 8.12
CA ASP A 61 -11.01 -6.16 8.17
C ASP A 61 -11.90 -5.34 9.13
N ASN A 62 -12.16 -4.09 8.77
CA ASN A 62 -13.06 -3.24 9.51
C ASN A 62 -14.49 -3.58 9.08
N GLU A 63 -15.38 -3.51 10.05
CA GLU A 63 -16.82 -3.81 10.02
C GLU A 63 -17.63 -3.26 8.81
N HIS A 64 -17.01 -2.43 7.96
CA HIS A 64 -17.57 -1.81 6.77
C HIS A 64 -17.10 -2.42 5.43
N GLY A 65 -16.31 -3.50 5.43
CA GLY A 65 -15.96 -4.22 4.20
C GLY A 65 -15.22 -3.35 3.18
N LYS A 66 -14.16 -2.65 3.61
CA LYS A 66 -13.31 -1.89 2.67
C LYS A 66 -12.70 -2.85 1.65
N SER A 67 -12.89 -2.54 0.37
CA SER A 67 -12.23 -3.27 -0.71
C SER A 67 -10.81 -2.73 -0.92
N PHE A 68 -9.93 -3.54 -1.48
CA PHE A 68 -8.61 -3.09 -1.94
C PHE A 68 -8.71 -1.83 -2.82
N ALA A 69 -9.69 -1.78 -3.72
CA ALA A 69 -9.92 -0.63 -4.59
C ALA A 69 -10.27 0.65 -3.81
N SER A 70 -10.98 0.52 -2.69
CA SER A 70 -11.31 1.64 -1.80
C SER A 70 -10.04 2.19 -1.14
N VAL A 71 -9.20 1.31 -0.57
CA VAL A 71 -7.93 1.71 0.05
C VAL A 71 -6.97 2.30 -0.98
N ALA A 72 -6.86 1.70 -2.16
CA ALA A 72 -6.04 2.23 -3.25
C ALA A 72 -6.52 3.62 -3.71
N ARG A 73 -7.84 3.82 -3.80
CA ARG A 73 -8.42 5.12 -4.14
C ARG A 73 -8.11 6.18 -3.10
N ASP A 74 -8.28 5.86 -1.82
CA ASP A 74 -7.98 6.77 -0.71
C ASP A 74 -6.49 7.12 -0.70
N MET A 75 -5.62 6.12 -0.88
CA MET A 75 -4.17 6.29 -0.96
C MET A 75 -3.77 7.20 -2.14
N MET A 76 -4.33 6.99 -3.34
CA MET A 76 -4.07 7.89 -4.48
C MET A 76 -4.58 9.31 -4.25
N HIS A 77 -5.63 9.48 -3.43
CA HIS A 77 -6.14 10.79 -3.05
C HIS A 77 -5.25 11.51 -2.04
N SER A 78 -4.69 10.76 -1.09
CA SER A 78 -3.80 11.28 -0.05
C SER A 78 -2.36 11.48 -0.58
N PHE A 79 -1.94 10.70 -1.58
CA PHE A 79 -0.59 10.72 -2.14
C PHE A 79 -0.64 10.83 -3.68
N PRO A 80 -0.67 12.06 -4.23
CA PRO A 80 -0.96 12.30 -5.64
C PRO A 80 0.14 11.83 -6.61
N ASN A 81 1.37 11.61 -6.11
CA ASN A 81 2.51 11.18 -6.92
C ASN A 81 2.72 9.67 -6.95
N ILE A 82 1.86 8.88 -6.28
CA ILE A 82 1.89 7.42 -6.39
C ILE A 82 1.50 7.01 -7.82
N ARG A 83 2.38 6.23 -8.46
CA ARG A 83 2.18 5.76 -9.84
C ARG A 83 2.00 4.25 -9.97
N PHE A 84 2.39 3.50 -8.95
CA PHE A 84 2.30 2.05 -8.95
C PHE A 84 2.00 1.56 -7.53
N GLY A 85 1.03 0.65 -7.43
CA GLY A 85 0.61 0.02 -6.19
C GLY A 85 0.97 -1.47 -6.21
N LEU A 86 1.64 -1.95 -5.16
CA LEU A 86 1.85 -3.38 -4.93
C LEU A 86 0.74 -3.90 -4.00
N MET A 87 0.00 -4.91 -4.45
CA MET A 87 -0.84 -5.71 -3.57
C MET A 87 -0.07 -6.95 -3.15
N VAL A 88 0.19 -7.11 -1.86
CA VAL A 88 0.72 -8.37 -1.33
C VAL A 88 -0.42 -9.01 -0.55
N GLY A 89 -0.81 -10.20 -1.02
CA GLY A 89 -1.81 -11.04 -0.41
C GLY A 89 -1.34 -12.49 -0.42
N ILE A 90 -1.25 -13.12 0.74
CA ILE A 90 -1.09 -14.57 0.87
C ILE A 90 -2.41 -15.16 0.41
N VAL A 91 -2.49 -15.51 -0.88
CA VAL A 91 -3.52 -16.41 -1.35
C VAL A 91 -3.13 -17.80 -0.83
N GLY A 92 -3.86 -18.28 0.19
CA GLY A 92 -3.72 -19.65 0.68
C GLY A 92 -3.81 -20.63 -0.49
N ARG A 93 -2.70 -21.26 -0.86
CA ARG A 93 -2.60 -22.07 -2.08
C ARG A 93 -2.98 -23.51 -1.79
N ALA A 94 -3.75 -24.12 -2.69
CA ALA A 94 -3.62 -25.56 -2.93
C ALA A 94 -2.14 -25.90 -3.26
N PRO A 95 -1.63 -27.06 -2.84
CA PRO A 95 -0.20 -27.28 -2.67
C PRO A 95 0.58 -27.27 -4.00
N GLY A 96 1.70 -26.53 -4.02
CA GLY A 96 2.78 -26.72 -4.99
C GLY A 96 3.09 -25.49 -5.85
N LYS A 97 3.97 -24.62 -5.32
CA LYS A 97 4.68 -23.47 -5.95
C LYS A 97 4.33 -22.12 -5.31
N HIS A 98 5.31 -21.25 -5.32
CA HIS A 98 5.38 -19.99 -4.62
C HIS A 98 4.89 -18.96 -5.65
N ASP A 99 3.62 -18.58 -5.57
CA ASP A 99 3.07 -17.55 -6.45
C ASP A 99 3.19 -16.19 -5.78
N VAL A 100 4.03 -15.34 -6.36
CA VAL A 100 3.89 -13.89 -6.27
C VAL A 100 2.93 -13.49 -7.38
N CYS A 101 1.71 -13.07 -7.04
CA CYS A 101 0.77 -12.53 -8.02
C CYS A 101 1.12 -11.07 -8.29
N ILE A 102 1.93 -10.81 -9.33
CA ILE A 102 2.09 -9.47 -9.88
C ILE A 102 0.91 -9.23 -10.82
N GLU A 103 -0.08 -8.45 -10.37
CA GLU A 103 -1.08 -7.86 -11.26
C GLU A 103 -0.35 -7.00 -12.31
N ARG A 104 -0.57 -7.29 -13.59
CA ARG A 104 -0.01 -6.46 -14.66
C ARG A 104 -0.68 -5.07 -14.61
N PRO A 105 0.08 -3.97 -14.75
CA PRO A 105 -0.52 -2.65 -14.84
C PRO A 105 -1.52 -2.64 -16.00
N GLN A 106 -2.80 -2.45 -15.69
CA GLN A 106 -3.83 -2.29 -16.69
C GLN A 106 -3.53 -0.99 -17.45
N GLN A 107 -2.94 -1.13 -18.64
CA GLN A 107 -2.77 -0.04 -19.58
C GLN A 107 -4.18 0.43 -19.96
N VAL A 108 -4.63 1.54 -19.40
CA VAL A 108 -5.82 2.24 -19.89
C VAL A 108 -5.50 2.71 -21.31
N GLY A 109 -6.21 2.12 -22.27
CA GLY A 109 -6.15 2.47 -23.68
C GLY A 109 -6.61 3.91 -23.91
N ARG A 110 -6.00 4.50 -24.94
CA ARG A 110 -6.14 5.88 -25.43
C ARG A 110 -7.57 6.34 -25.66
#